data_AF-A0A6M0RXI1-F1
#
_entry.id   AF-A0A6M0RXI1-F1
#
_cell.length_a   1.000
_cell.length_b   1.000
_cell.length_c   1.000
_cell.angle_alpha   90.00
_cell.angle_beta   90.00
_cell.angle_gamma   90.00
#
_symmetry.space_group_name_H-M   'P 1'
#
loop_
_entity.id
_entity.type
_entity.pdbx_description
1 polymer ?
#
loop_
_entity_poly.entity_id
_entity_poly.type
_entity_poly.pdbx_seq_one_letter_code
_entity_poly.pdbx_strand_id
1 'polypeptide(L)'
;MSSPTNQAPTTEHASAASAPRENLYDTDFMAWCEYQAEALRSQDFRNLDLANLIEEISDMGREQFNKTASLTRQIIIHILKLQAFPDDQAAEHWRDEIEAFQDSLDDIVSGSIRYRFQQQETFAAQQAKALRRLQRKYPDTKFQPLDSMTLDEIIAWPEKS
;
A
#
# COMPACT_ATOMS: atom_id res chain seq x y z
N MET A 1 -19.28 -73.10 -22.23
CA MET A 1 -20.03 -72.02 -21.54
C MET A 1 -19.45 -71.93 -20.14
N SER A 2 -18.84 -70.87 -19.64
CA SER A 2 -18.22 -69.65 -20.17
C SER A 2 -17.16 -69.25 -19.12
N SER A 3 -16.13 -68.56 -19.59
CA SER A 3 -14.93 -68.08 -18.90
C SER A 3 -15.13 -67.34 -17.56
N PRO A 4 -14.06 -67.21 -16.74
CA PRO A 4 -14.08 -66.57 -15.42
C PRO A 4 -13.97 -65.04 -15.55
N THR A 5 -14.67 -64.30 -14.70
CA THR A 5 -14.50 -62.84 -14.58
C THR A 5 -14.00 -62.49 -13.19
N ASN A 6 -12.72 -62.12 -13.20
CA ASN A 6 -11.99 -61.33 -12.22
C ASN A 6 -12.82 -60.13 -11.69
N GLN A 7 -12.78 -59.89 -10.39
CA GLN A 7 -12.99 -58.57 -9.78
C GLN A 7 -12.44 -58.58 -8.34
N ALA A 8 -11.22 -58.05 -8.18
CA ALA A 8 -10.91 -57.21 -7.02
C ALA A 8 -11.52 -55.83 -7.30
N PRO A 9 -12.12 -55.14 -6.30
CA PRO A 9 -11.41 -54.13 -5.52
C PRO A 9 -11.85 -54.18 -4.03
N THR A 10 -11.12 -53.64 -3.05
CA THR A 10 -10.99 -52.20 -2.83
C THR A 10 -9.79 -51.98 -1.93
N THR A 11 -8.73 -51.42 -2.49
CA THR A 11 -7.72 -50.70 -1.73
C THR A 11 -8.41 -49.44 -1.19
N GLU A 12 -8.60 -49.37 0.13
CA GLU A 12 -8.87 -48.12 0.82
C GLU A 12 -7.71 -47.16 0.51
N HIS A 13 -7.93 -46.21 -0.42
CA HIS A 13 -7.14 -44.99 -0.42
C HIS A 13 -7.67 -44.11 0.72
N ALA A 14 -7.13 -44.34 1.91
CA ALA A 14 -7.07 -43.33 2.95
C ALA A 14 -6.34 -42.11 2.37
N SER A 15 -7.11 -41.09 1.99
CA SER A 15 -6.59 -39.77 1.62
C SER A 15 -6.19 -39.05 2.91
N ALA A 16 -4.94 -39.25 3.32
CA ALA A 16 -4.28 -38.53 4.39
C ALA A 16 -3.10 -37.76 3.79
N ALA A 17 -3.36 -36.59 3.18
CA ALA A 17 -2.34 -35.56 2.91
C ALA A 17 -2.99 -34.23 2.44
N SER A 18 -3.84 -33.64 3.27
CA SER A 18 -4.30 -32.25 3.09
C SER A 18 -4.13 -31.47 4.40
N ALA A 19 -2.89 -31.14 4.74
CA ALA A 19 -2.47 -30.02 5.61
C ALA A 19 -0.96 -30.17 5.90
N PRO A 20 -0.13 -29.22 5.43
CA PRO A 20 0.30 -28.11 6.29
C PRO A 20 0.44 -26.74 5.57
N ARG A 21 -0.23 -26.53 4.41
CA ARG A 21 0.08 -25.39 3.51
C ARG A 21 -0.64 -24.08 3.83
N GLU A 22 -1.91 -24.15 4.22
CA GLU A 22 -2.68 -22.97 4.67
C GLU A 22 -2.11 -22.41 5.99
N ASN A 23 -1.54 -23.28 6.83
CA ASN A 23 -1.01 -22.89 8.14
C ASN A 23 0.22 -21.98 8.04
N LEU A 24 1.04 -22.13 6.98
CA LEU A 24 2.24 -21.29 6.81
C LEU A 24 1.89 -19.81 6.65
N TYR A 25 0.75 -19.47 6.04
CA TYR A 25 0.32 -18.08 5.91
C TYR A 25 0.23 -17.41 7.28
N ASP A 26 -0.41 -18.07 8.24
CA ASP A 26 -0.63 -17.55 9.60
C ASP A 26 0.61 -17.67 10.51
N THR A 27 1.45 -18.69 10.31
CA THR A 27 2.54 -19.02 11.25
C THR A 27 3.92 -18.56 10.80
N ASP A 28 4.15 -18.48 9.49
CA ASP A 28 5.44 -18.06 8.90
C ASP A 28 5.20 -17.49 7.49
N PHE A 29 4.74 -16.23 7.47
CA PHE A 29 4.40 -15.52 6.25
C PHE A 29 5.56 -15.46 5.25
N MET A 30 6.80 -15.31 5.72
CA MET A 30 7.98 -15.28 4.85
C MET A 30 8.19 -16.63 4.15
N ALA A 31 8.12 -17.74 4.89
CA ALA A 31 8.21 -19.08 4.30
C ALA A 31 7.05 -19.35 3.34
N TRP A 32 5.84 -18.87 3.66
CA TRP A 32 4.69 -18.94 2.75
C TRP A 32 4.97 -18.16 1.46
N CYS A 33 5.44 -16.91 1.52
CA CYS A 33 5.79 -16.12 0.34
C CYS A 33 6.83 -16.81 -0.55
N GLU A 34 7.91 -17.32 0.03
CA GLU A 34 8.97 -18.02 -0.70
C GLU A 34 8.42 -19.27 -1.41
N TYR A 35 7.58 -20.04 -0.72
CA TYR A 35 6.93 -21.22 -1.28
C TYR A 35 5.99 -20.88 -2.43
N GLN A 36 5.10 -19.88 -2.27
CA GLN A 36 4.18 -19.46 -3.34
C GLN A 36 4.95 -18.93 -4.56
N ALA A 37 6.03 -18.18 -4.34
CA ALA A 37 6.89 -17.69 -5.41
C ALA A 37 7.55 -18.84 -6.18
N GLU A 38 8.00 -19.89 -5.49
CA GLU A 38 8.60 -21.05 -6.13
C GLU A 38 7.55 -21.85 -6.93
N ALA A 39 6.35 -22.06 -6.37
CA ALA A 39 5.25 -22.72 -7.08
C ALA A 39 4.85 -21.96 -8.37
N LEU A 40 4.87 -20.62 -8.33
CA LEU A 40 4.67 -19.79 -9.53
C LEU A 40 5.78 -19.99 -10.56
N ARG A 41 7.06 -20.00 -10.14
CA ARG A 41 8.21 -20.21 -11.04
C ARG A 41 8.19 -21.59 -11.69
N SER A 42 7.83 -22.62 -10.94
CA SER A 42 7.74 -24.00 -11.43
C SER A 42 6.44 -24.30 -12.18
N GLN A 43 5.55 -23.31 -12.34
CA GLN A 43 4.23 -23.45 -12.96
C GLN A 43 3.34 -24.51 -12.27
N ASP A 44 3.55 -24.77 -10.98
CA ASP A 44 2.77 -25.75 -10.22
C ASP A 44 1.53 -25.12 -9.59
N PHE A 45 0.60 -24.71 -10.45
CA PHE A 45 -0.60 -23.96 -10.07
C PHE A 45 -1.52 -24.70 -9.08
N ARG A 46 -1.37 -26.02 -8.92
CA ARG A 46 -2.16 -26.84 -7.98
C ARG A 46 -1.80 -26.57 -6.53
N ASN A 47 -0.60 -26.04 -6.28
CA ASN A 47 -0.10 -25.76 -4.94
C ASN A 47 -0.18 -24.28 -4.57
N LEU A 48 -0.77 -23.45 -5.45
CA LEU A 48 -0.99 -22.05 -5.14
C LEU A 48 -2.15 -21.87 -4.18
N ASP A 49 -1.90 -21.08 -3.15
CA ASP A 49 -2.92 -20.57 -2.25
C ASP A 49 -3.57 -19.32 -2.87
N LEU A 50 -4.43 -19.56 -3.87
CA LEU A 50 -4.98 -18.49 -4.70
C LEU A 50 -5.82 -17.48 -3.92
N ALA A 51 -6.49 -17.89 -2.84
CA ALA A 51 -7.32 -16.98 -2.04
C ALA A 51 -6.45 -15.91 -1.36
N ASN A 52 -5.44 -16.36 -0.61
CA ASN A 52 -4.51 -15.46 0.07
C ASN A 52 -3.66 -14.67 -0.95
N LEU A 53 -3.22 -15.29 -2.07
CA LEU A 53 -2.50 -14.55 -3.12
C LEU A 53 -3.32 -13.42 -3.76
N ILE A 54 -4.61 -13.64 -4.02
CA ILE A 54 -5.50 -12.61 -4.58
C ILE A 54 -5.66 -11.46 -3.58
N GLU A 55 -5.83 -11.79 -2.30
CA GLU A 55 -5.92 -10.81 -1.22
C GLU A 55 -4.63 -9.99 -1.14
N GLU A 56 -3.47 -10.63 -1.02
CA GLU A 56 -2.17 -9.95 -0.93
C GLU A 56 -1.90 -9.04 -2.15
N ILE A 57 -2.21 -9.49 -3.37
CA ILE A 57 -2.03 -8.65 -4.58
C ILE A 57 -2.97 -7.45 -4.55
N SER A 58 -4.21 -7.64 -4.13
CA SER A 58 -5.20 -6.56 -4.01
C SER A 58 -4.78 -5.55 -2.94
N ASP A 59 -4.23 -6.06 -1.85
CA ASP A 59 -3.83 -5.31 -0.67
C ASP A 59 -2.55 -4.53 -0.90
N MET A 60 -1.55 -5.09 -1.57
CA MET A 60 -0.35 -4.37 -1.99
C MET A 60 -0.70 -3.11 -2.79
N GLY A 61 -1.60 -3.22 -3.78
CA GLY A 61 -2.00 -2.08 -4.60
C GLY A 61 -2.75 -1.00 -3.80
N ARG A 62 -3.55 -1.43 -2.82
CA ARG A 62 -4.30 -0.54 -1.91
C ARG A 62 -3.37 0.13 -0.90
N GLU A 63 -2.43 -0.60 -0.34
CA GLU A 63 -1.45 -0.13 0.64
C GLU A 63 -0.55 0.94 0.04
N GLN A 64 0.01 0.70 -1.15
CA GLN A 64 0.84 1.70 -1.84
C GLN A 64 0.08 3.00 -2.07
N PHE A 65 -1.17 2.92 -2.54
CA PHE A 65 -2.01 4.10 -2.72
C PHE A 65 -2.33 4.82 -1.40
N ASN A 66 -2.63 4.06 -0.34
CA ASN A 66 -2.88 4.62 0.98
C ASN A 66 -1.63 5.30 1.56
N LYS A 67 -0.44 4.73 1.33
CA LYS A 67 0.85 5.31 1.71
C LYS A 67 1.08 6.63 0.97
N THR A 68 0.89 6.67 -0.35
CA THR A 68 0.92 7.90 -1.15
C THR A 68 0.00 8.98 -0.56
N ALA A 69 -1.27 8.65 -0.32
CA ALA A 69 -2.23 9.58 0.25
C ALA A 69 -1.85 10.07 1.66
N SER A 70 -1.21 9.21 2.46
CA SER A 70 -0.73 9.55 3.79
C SER A 70 0.46 10.52 3.74
N LEU A 71 1.47 10.24 2.92
CA LEU A 71 2.63 11.09 2.73
C LEU A 71 2.23 12.46 2.19
N THR A 72 1.36 12.50 1.18
CA THR A 72 0.79 13.76 0.67
C THR A 72 0.15 14.59 1.79
N ARG A 73 -0.67 13.97 2.66
CA ARG A 73 -1.30 14.69 3.77
C ARG A 73 -0.26 15.29 4.73
N GLN A 74 0.81 14.55 5.01
CA GLN A 74 1.87 15.00 5.90
C GLN A 74 2.61 16.19 5.30
N ILE A 75 2.98 16.12 4.01
CA ILE A 75 3.58 17.25 3.29
C ILE A 75 2.67 18.48 3.34
N ILE A 76 1.38 18.34 3.01
CA ILE A 76 0.41 19.44 3.08
C ILE A 76 0.38 20.06 4.49
N ILE A 77 0.39 19.25 5.55
CA ILE A 77 0.43 19.73 6.93
C ILE A 77 1.65 20.62 7.17
N HIS A 78 2.83 20.19 6.73
CA HIS A 78 4.07 20.94 6.95
C HIS A 78 4.13 22.21 6.11
N ILE A 79 3.69 22.18 4.85
CA ILE A 79 3.55 23.38 4.01
C ILE A 79 2.65 24.42 4.69
N LEU A 80 1.48 24.01 5.17
CA LEU A 80 0.54 24.90 5.85
C LEU A 80 1.11 25.48 7.15
N LYS A 81 1.90 24.70 7.90
CA LYS A 81 2.59 25.18 9.10
C LYS A 81 3.69 26.18 8.76
N LEU A 82 4.47 25.94 7.72
CA LEU A 82 5.49 26.86 7.24
C LEU A 82 4.87 28.20 6.78
N GLN A 83 3.72 28.17 6.10
CA GLN A 83 3.00 29.39 5.71
C GLN A 83 2.44 30.16 6.90
N ALA A 84 1.94 29.47 7.92
CA ALA A 84 1.32 30.10 9.09
C ALA A 84 2.34 30.56 10.14
N PHE A 85 3.48 29.88 10.25
CA PHE A 85 4.50 30.09 11.28
C PHE A 85 5.92 30.08 10.67
N PRO A 86 6.25 31.03 9.79
CA PRO A 86 7.53 31.04 9.09
C PRO A 86 8.74 31.23 10.03
N ASP A 87 8.55 31.92 11.16
CA ASP A 87 9.61 32.23 12.13
C ASP A 87 9.63 31.24 13.32
N ASP A 88 8.89 30.13 13.23
CA ASP A 88 8.89 29.10 14.28
C ASP A 88 10.23 28.36 14.30
N GLN A 89 10.74 28.05 15.49
CA GLN A 89 11.99 27.31 15.68
C GLN A 89 11.95 25.92 15.05
N ALA A 90 10.75 25.36 14.84
CA ALA A 90 10.54 24.07 14.19
C ALA A 90 10.42 24.15 12.65
N ALA A 91 10.53 25.33 12.04
CA ALA A 91 10.38 25.50 10.60
C ALA A 91 11.38 24.65 9.80
N GLU A 92 12.67 24.66 10.16
CA GLU A 92 13.69 23.83 9.51
C GLU A 92 13.35 22.34 9.60
N HIS A 93 12.96 21.86 10.77
CA HIS A 93 12.55 20.47 10.95
C HIS A 93 11.35 20.09 10.06
N TRP A 94 10.38 20.98 9.87
CA TRP A 94 9.26 20.70 8.97
C TRP A 94 9.70 20.64 7.50
N ARG A 95 10.75 21.37 7.11
CA ARG A 95 11.33 21.27 5.76
C ARG A 95 12.03 19.93 5.57
N ASP A 96 12.82 19.50 6.56
CA ASP A 96 13.48 18.19 6.54
C ASP A 96 12.46 17.04 6.44
N GLU A 97 11.35 17.14 7.21
CA GLU A 97 10.25 16.16 7.13
C GLU A 97 9.58 16.15 5.74
N ILE A 98 9.43 17.32 5.10
CA ILE A 98 8.89 17.40 3.74
C ILE A 98 9.80 16.66 2.76
N GLU A 99 11.12 16.94 2.78
CA GLU A 99 12.09 16.30 1.89
C GLU A 99 12.06 14.77 2.07
N ALA A 100 12.09 14.28 3.31
CA ALA A 100 12.00 12.85 3.58
C ALA A 100 10.69 12.20 3.08
N PHE A 101 9.56 12.90 3.16
CA PHE A 101 8.30 12.42 2.62
C PHE A 101 8.25 12.48 1.09
N GLN A 102 8.94 13.43 0.47
CA GLN A 102 9.06 13.54 -0.99
C GLN A 102 9.93 12.41 -1.55
N ASP A 103 11.07 12.11 -0.92
CA ASP A 103 11.90 10.95 -1.28
C ASP A 103 11.07 9.66 -1.18
N SER A 104 10.33 9.50 -0.07
CA SER A 104 9.44 8.35 0.13
C SER A 104 8.29 8.28 -0.90
N LEU A 105 7.85 9.41 -1.45
CA LEU A 105 6.88 9.45 -2.53
C LEU A 105 7.52 9.08 -3.86
N ASP A 106 8.70 9.60 -4.16
CA ASP A 106 9.41 9.32 -5.41
C ASP A 106 9.70 7.82 -5.55
N ASP A 107 10.06 7.15 -4.45
CA ASP A 107 10.29 5.70 -4.40
C ASP A 107 9.06 4.85 -4.73
N ILE A 108 7.84 5.33 -4.44
CA ILE A 108 6.61 4.51 -4.55
C ILE A 108 5.69 4.92 -5.69
N VAL A 109 5.78 6.15 -6.18
CA VAL A 109 4.80 6.68 -7.13
C VAL A 109 5.08 6.15 -8.54
N SER A 110 4.15 5.33 -9.02
CA SER A 110 4.10 4.85 -10.41
C SER A 110 3.12 5.64 -11.28
N GLY A 111 3.11 5.40 -12.59
CA GLY A 111 2.14 6.02 -13.50
C GLY A 111 0.68 5.69 -13.15
N SER A 112 0.40 4.48 -12.67
CA SER A 112 -0.95 4.09 -12.23
C SER A 112 -1.37 4.78 -10.94
N ILE A 113 -0.43 5.01 -10.00
CA ILE A 113 -0.68 5.79 -8.78
C ILE A 113 -0.95 7.25 -9.13
N ARG A 114 -0.15 7.87 -10.03
CA ARG A 114 -0.40 9.24 -10.53
C ARG A 114 -1.80 9.39 -11.10
N TYR A 115 -2.16 8.50 -12.01
CA TYR A 115 -3.49 8.50 -12.62
C TYR A 115 -4.60 8.37 -11.57
N ARG A 116 -4.52 7.35 -10.69
CA ARG A 116 -5.53 7.13 -9.65
C ARG A 116 -5.62 8.31 -8.67
N PHE A 117 -4.49 8.91 -8.31
CA PHE A 117 -4.43 10.03 -7.39
C PHE A 117 -5.24 11.22 -7.93
N GLN A 118 -5.04 11.53 -9.22
CA GLN A 118 -5.76 12.60 -9.92
C GLN A 118 -7.24 12.28 -10.09
N GLN A 119 -7.58 11.07 -10.55
CA GLN A 119 -8.98 10.66 -10.76
C GLN A 119 -9.81 10.67 -9.48
N GLN A 120 -9.19 10.39 -8.32
CA GLN A 120 -9.87 10.37 -7.03
C GLN A 120 -9.80 11.70 -6.27
N GLU A 121 -9.33 12.78 -6.92
CA GLU A 121 -9.16 14.10 -6.28
C GLU A 121 -8.41 14.00 -4.93
N THR A 122 -7.39 13.14 -4.89
CA THR A 122 -6.79 12.70 -3.63
C THR A 122 -6.16 13.87 -2.88
N PHE A 123 -5.58 14.83 -3.59
CA PHE A 123 -5.05 16.05 -3.00
C PHE A 123 -6.11 16.80 -2.18
N ALA A 124 -7.27 17.10 -2.76
CA ALA A 124 -8.35 17.82 -2.08
C ALA A 124 -8.83 17.06 -0.83
N ALA A 125 -9.00 15.74 -0.95
CA ALA A 125 -9.40 14.90 0.17
C ALA A 125 -8.37 14.92 1.32
N GLN A 126 -7.08 14.87 1.00
CA GLN A 126 -6.01 14.91 2.02
C GLN A 126 -5.81 16.32 2.60
N GLN A 127 -5.96 17.37 1.79
CA GLN A 127 -5.94 18.75 2.27
C GLN A 127 -7.07 19.02 3.27
N ALA A 128 -8.29 18.56 2.99
CA ALA A 128 -9.41 18.70 3.93
C ALA A 128 -9.15 17.97 5.26
N LYS A 129 -8.41 16.85 5.25
CA LYS A 129 -7.98 16.16 6.48
C LYS A 129 -6.87 16.93 7.21
N ALA A 130 -5.89 17.45 6.47
CA ALA A 130 -4.81 18.27 7.02
C ALA A 130 -5.34 19.52 7.71
N LEU A 131 -6.19 20.29 7.04
CA LEU A 131 -6.83 21.50 7.58
C LEU A 131 -7.65 21.18 8.84
N ARG A 132 -8.48 20.13 8.82
CA ARG A 132 -9.22 19.70 10.03
C ARG A 132 -8.32 19.36 11.21
N ARG A 133 -7.18 18.68 10.96
CA ARG A 133 -6.20 18.35 11.99
C ARG A 133 -5.52 19.60 12.55
N LEU A 134 -5.09 20.50 11.67
CA LEU A 134 -4.41 21.74 12.04
C LEU A 134 -5.33 22.70 12.79
N GLN A 135 -6.56 22.90 12.31
CA GLN A 135 -7.54 23.76 12.97
C GLN A 135 -7.85 23.30 14.40
N ARG A 136 -7.88 21.98 14.65
CA ARG A 136 -8.06 21.44 16.01
C ARG A 136 -6.85 21.74 16.91
N LYS A 137 -5.64 21.69 16.35
CA LYS A 137 -4.40 21.92 17.11
C LYS A 137 -4.12 23.40 17.34
N TYR A 138 -4.48 24.25 16.38
CA TYR A 138 -4.25 25.70 16.39
C TYR A 138 -5.59 26.42 16.11
N PRO A 139 -6.50 26.47 17.10
CA PRO A 139 -7.85 26.97 16.91
C PRO A 139 -7.92 28.45 16.51
N ASP A 140 -6.94 29.25 16.93
CA ASP A 140 -6.88 30.69 16.64
C ASP A 140 -6.11 31.02 15.34
N THR A 141 -5.55 30.01 14.69
CA THR A 141 -4.78 30.18 13.45
C THR A 141 -5.67 29.95 12.23
N LYS A 142 -5.67 30.90 11.30
CA LYS A 142 -6.31 30.75 9.99
C LYS A 142 -5.32 30.21 8.97
N PHE A 143 -5.44 28.92 8.65
CA PHE A 143 -4.68 28.30 7.56
C PHE A 143 -5.31 28.63 6.20
N GLN A 144 -4.51 29.08 5.24
CA GLN A 144 -4.96 29.26 3.86
C GLN A 144 -4.88 27.93 3.12
N PRO A 145 -5.95 27.46 2.46
CA PRO A 145 -5.89 26.30 1.59
C PRO A 145 -4.81 26.47 0.50
N LEU A 146 -4.13 25.38 0.16
CA LEU A 146 -3.19 25.36 -0.96
C LEU A 146 -3.97 25.18 -2.27
N ASP A 147 -3.44 25.72 -3.36
CA ASP A 147 -3.91 25.38 -4.70
C ASP A 147 -3.76 23.88 -4.95
N SER A 148 -4.62 23.33 -5.83
CA SER A 148 -4.59 21.92 -6.15
C SER A 148 -3.26 21.55 -6.80
N MET A 149 -2.59 20.52 -6.27
CA MET A 149 -1.33 20.02 -6.82
C MET A 149 -1.45 18.56 -7.27
N THR A 150 -0.76 18.25 -8.36
CA THR A 150 -0.44 16.89 -8.81
C THR A 150 0.63 16.26 -7.91
N LEU A 151 0.82 14.93 -8.02
CA LEU A 151 1.91 14.28 -7.28
C LEU A 151 3.29 14.78 -7.67
N ASP A 152 3.51 15.11 -8.94
CA ASP A 152 4.81 15.59 -9.41
C ASP A 152 5.13 16.98 -8.85
N GLU A 153 4.13 17.87 -8.80
CA GLU A 153 4.28 19.17 -8.14
C GLU A 153 4.52 19.01 -6.62
N ILE A 154 3.89 18.03 -5.97
CA ILE A 154 4.09 17.75 -4.54
C ILE A 154 5.52 17.23 -4.29
N ILE A 155 6.01 16.34 -5.14
CA ILE A 155 7.37 15.78 -5.05
C ILE A 155 8.42 16.88 -5.28
N ALA A 156 8.16 17.80 -6.20
CA ALA A 156 9.10 18.88 -6.55
C ALA A 156 9.00 20.13 -5.67
N TRP A 157 8.16 20.14 -4.63
CA TRP A 157 7.91 21.34 -3.81
C TRP A 157 9.02 21.62 -2.76
N PRO A 158 9.36 22.88 -2.44
CA PRO A 158 9.12 24.05 -3.27
C PRO A 158 10.01 23.95 -4.50
N GLU A 159 9.58 24.54 -5.63
CA GLU A 159 10.41 24.52 -6.85
C GLU A 159 11.85 24.95 -6.53
N LYS A 160 12.81 24.05 -6.75
CA LYS A 160 14.23 24.39 -6.61
C LYS A 160 14.55 25.45 -7.67
N SER A 161 14.92 26.64 -7.21
CA SER A 161 15.34 27.78 -8.06
C SER A 161 16.60 27.47 -8.87
#